data_AF-A0A967BXU5-F1
#
_entry.id   AF-A0A967BXU5-F1
#
_cell.length_a   1.000
_cell.length_b   1.000
_cell.length_c   1.000
_cell.angle_alpha   90.00
_cell.angle_beta   90.00
_cell.angle_gamma   90.00
#
_symmetry.space_group_name_H-M   'P 1'
#
loop_
_entity.id
_entity.type
_entity.pdbx_description
1 polymer ?
#
loop_
_entity_poly.entity_id
_entity_poly.type
_entity_poly.pdbx_seq_one_letter_code
_entity_poly.pdbx_strand_id
1 'polypeptide(L)'
;MRIIVFEQNGSGCKKIAAIKNFARDIEISRVVNIEESLPEFIDDPETYITDDFSADLVLDYLKHPDLSHYLITLCNEKNIPVIASGKKSAAALTPFTCCGLGHHRRLGSYGEQFGLPEYRIKLKEDRIAALEVLRGAPCGATWEVVPRVAGTSVEEALTLLPREVQYLCVADPSGFDPVIGKSPVHYAGHVHRAALLKAIDRARGGADIRDPD
;
A
#
# COMPACT_ATOMS: atom_id res chain seq x y z
N MET A 1 -16.96 -2.14 -2.47
CA MET A 1 -16.24 -2.71 -1.31
C MET A 1 -16.14 -1.68 -0.19
N ARG A 2 -16.59 -2.02 1.02
CA ARG A 2 -16.56 -1.13 2.20
C ARG A 2 -15.34 -1.42 3.07
N ILE A 3 -14.55 -0.38 3.31
CA ILE A 3 -13.36 -0.42 4.16
C ILE A 3 -13.64 0.37 5.44
N ILE A 4 -13.12 -0.14 6.55
CA ILE A 4 -12.97 0.63 7.80
C ILE A 4 -11.48 0.81 8.07
N VAL A 5 -11.10 2.01 8.49
CA VAL A 5 -9.72 2.35 8.84
C VAL A 5 -9.63 2.62 10.33
N PHE A 6 -8.66 2.00 10.99
CA PHE A 6 -8.27 2.33 12.36
C PHE A 6 -6.93 3.03 12.33
N GLU A 7 -6.84 4.23 12.90
CA GLU A 7 -5.63 5.04 12.92
C GLU A 7 -5.42 5.72 14.27
N GLN A 8 -4.21 6.24 14.48
CA GLN A 8 -3.86 7.02 15.66
C GLN A 8 -3.30 8.36 15.25
N ASN A 9 -3.89 9.44 15.76
CA ASN A 9 -3.47 10.80 15.47
C ASN A 9 -3.29 11.05 13.95
N GLY A 10 -4.24 10.57 13.14
CA GLY A 10 -4.20 10.74 11.69
C GLY A 10 -3.08 9.97 10.98
N SER A 11 -2.52 8.90 11.58
CA SER A 11 -1.41 8.11 11.01
C SER A 11 -1.69 7.56 9.60
N GLY A 12 -2.96 7.38 9.25
CA GLY A 12 -3.43 6.89 7.96
C GLY A 12 -3.79 7.98 6.95
N CYS A 13 -3.75 9.27 7.32
CA CYS A 13 -4.38 10.36 6.56
C CYS A 13 -3.97 10.38 5.07
N LYS A 14 -2.69 10.23 4.76
CA LYS A 14 -2.20 10.20 3.36
C LYS A 14 -2.74 9.00 2.59
N LYS A 15 -2.81 7.82 3.25
CA LYS A 15 -3.35 6.60 2.63
C LYS A 15 -4.85 6.71 2.40
N ILE A 16 -5.59 7.21 3.40
CA ILE A 16 -7.03 7.47 3.30
C ILE A 16 -7.31 8.42 2.14
N ALA A 17 -6.58 9.54 2.05
CA ALA A 17 -6.74 10.52 0.97
C ALA A 17 -6.44 9.90 -0.41
N ALA A 18 -5.34 9.16 -0.53
CA ALA A 18 -4.97 8.50 -1.79
C ALA A 18 -6.00 7.44 -2.22
N ILE A 19 -6.50 6.62 -1.29
CA ILE A 19 -7.56 5.64 -1.59
C ILE A 19 -8.82 6.37 -2.06
N LYS A 20 -9.25 7.44 -1.38
CA LYS A 20 -10.41 8.23 -1.82
C LYS A 20 -10.23 8.85 -3.21
N ASN A 21 -9.01 9.24 -3.57
CA ASN A 21 -8.71 9.91 -4.84
C ASN A 21 -8.53 8.95 -6.03
N PHE A 22 -7.95 7.76 -5.79
CA PHE A 22 -7.50 6.87 -6.87
C PHE A 22 -8.23 5.54 -6.93
N ALA A 23 -8.92 5.14 -5.87
CA ALA A 23 -9.66 3.89 -5.88
C ALA A 23 -10.94 3.99 -6.71
N ARG A 24 -11.30 2.88 -7.34
CA ARG A 24 -12.60 2.62 -7.94
C ARG A 24 -13.30 1.54 -7.13
N ASP A 25 -14.62 1.60 -7.03
CA ASP A 25 -15.46 0.57 -6.38
C ASP A 25 -15.10 0.29 -4.89
N ILE A 26 -14.41 1.23 -4.24
CA ILE A 26 -14.01 1.18 -2.84
C ILE A 26 -14.54 2.39 -2.10
N GLU A 27 -15.14 2.16 -0.95
CA GLU A 27 -15.66 3.18 -0.05
C GLU A 27 -14.95 3.06 1.31
N ILE A 28 -14.37 4.15 1.80
CA ILE A 28 -13.96 4.23 3.22
C ILE A 28 -15.19 4.66 4.01
N SER A 29 -15.89 3.66 4.54
CA SER A 29 -17.18 3.83 5.24
C SER A 29 -17.03 4.47 6.62
N ARG A 30 -15.92 4.21 7.31
CA ARG A 30 -15.62 4.78 8.63
C ARG A 30 -14.12 4.89 8.84
N VAL A 31 -13.71 5.95 9.53
CA VAL A 31 -12.35 6.11 10.09
C VAL A 31 -12.51 6.21 11.60
N VAL A 32 -11.91 5.27 12.32
CA VAL A 32 -11.79 5.30 13.78
C VAL A 32 -10.41 5.84 14.10
N ASN A 33 -10.35 7.09 14.56
CA ASN A 33 -9.10 7.75 14.91
C ASN A 33 -9.00 7.87 16.44
N ILE A 34 -7.95 7.29 17.00
CA ILE A 34 -7.66 7.34 18.44
C ILE A 34 -6.67 8.49 18.66
N GLU A 35 -7.16 9.57 19.28
CA GLU A 35 -6.41 10.82 19.50
C GLU A 35 -5.96 10.99 20.95
N GLU A 36 -6.43 10.14 21.85
CA GLU A 36 -6.07 10.18 23.26
C GLU A 36 -4.62 9.71 23.52
N SER A 37 -4.08 10.19 24.64
CA SER A 37 -2.78 9.73 25.13
C SER A 37 -2.93 8.31 25.68
N LEU A 38 -2.20 7.37 25.09
CA LEU A 38 -2.24 5.97 25.50
C LEU A 38 -1.14 5.68 26.55
N PRO A 39 -1.41 4.80 27.52
CA PRO A 39 -0.36 4.21 28.35
C PRO A 39 0.60 3.37 27.50
N GLU A 40 1.75 3.00 28.06
CA GLU A 40 2.73 2.14 27.36
C GLU A 40 2.22 0.70 27.14
N PHE A 41 1.43 0.21 28.10
CA PHE A 41 0.77 -1.09 28.06
C PHE A 41 -0.72 -0.86 28.30
N ILE A 42 -1.56 -1.49 27.48
CA ILE A 42 -3.01 -1.37 27.56
C ILE A 42 -3.60 -2.68 28.05
N ASP A 43 -4.16 -2.65 29.25
CA ASP A 43 -4.84 -3.81 29.85
C ASP A 43 -6.25 -4.01 29.27
N ASP A 44 -6.98 -2.92 29.02
CA ASP A 44 -8.38 -2.93 28.57
C ASP A 44 -8.54 -2.30 27.16
N PRO A 45 -8.08 -2.97 26.07
CA PRO A 45 -8.10 -2.40 24.72
C PRO A 45 -9.51 -2.15 24.15
N GLU A 46 -10.54 -2.82 24.68
CA GLU A 46 -11.94 -2.63 24.34
C GLU A 46 -12.48 -1.23 24.68
N THR A 47 -11.82 -0.52 25.60
CA THR A 47 -12.17 0.87 25.94
C THR A 47 -11.88 1.84 24.78
N TYR A 48 -10.93 1.48 23.92
CA TYR A 48 -10.52 2.29 22.75
C TYR A 48 -11.11 1.78 21.44
N ILE A 49 -11.33 0.46 21.32
CA ILE A 49 -11.83 -0.19 20.11
C ILE A 49 -13.05 -1.03 20.45
N THR A 50 -14.22 -0.52 20.06
CA THR A 50 -15.48 -1.28 20.14
C THR A 50 -15.55 -2.34 19.04
N ASP A 51 -16.17 -3.48 19.31
CA ASP A 51 -16.37 -4.54 18.33
C ASP A 51 -17.62 -4.32 17.41
N ASP A 52 -18.34 -3.21 17.61
CA ASP A 52 -19.49 -2.79 16.80
C ASP A 52 -19.04 -2.21 15.45
N PHE A 53 -18.58 -3.10 14.58
CA PHE A 53 -18.29 -2.78 13.18
C PHE A 53 -18.39 -4.01 12.27
N SER A 54 -18.66 -3.74 10.99
CA SER A 54 -18.63 -4.73 9.90
C SER A 54 -18.04 -4.07 8.66
N ALA A 55 -17.15 -4.77 7.96
CA ALA A 55 -16.46 -4.27 6.78
C ALA A 55 -16.07 -5.44 5.86
N ASP A 56 -15.81 -5.15 4.59
CA ASP A 56 -15.21 -6.11 3.67
C ASP A 56 -13.69 -6.22 3.90
N LEU A 57 -13.07 -5.18 4.47
CA LEU A 57 -11.65 -5.09 4.79
C LEU A 57 -11.40 -4.05 5.88
N VAL A 58 -10.49 -4.35 6.80
CA VAL A 58 -9.95 -3.39 7.76
C VAL A 58 -8.51 -3.00 7.39
N LEU A 59 -8.23 -1.70 7.43
CA LEU A 59 -6.88 -1.16 7.35
C LEU A 59 -6.44 -0.73 8.74
N ASP A 60 -5.41 -1.39 9.25
CA ASP A 60 -4.86 -1.13 10.56
C ASP A 60 -3.61 -0.24 10.45
N TYR A 61 -3.80 1.03 10.77
CA TYR A 61 -2.76 2.06 10.85
C TYR A 61 -2.46 2.50 12.29
N LEU A 62 -2.91 1.72 13.28
CA LEU A 62 -2.57 1.93 14.68
C LEU A 62 -1.04 1.81 14.86
N LYS A 63 -0.46 2.65 15.71
CA LYS A 63 0.94 2.57 16.13
C LYS A 63 1.13 1.74 17.40
N HIS A 64 0.14 1.74 18.30
CA HIS A 64 0.20 1.00 19.56
C HIS A 64 0.08 -0.52 19.29
N PRO A 65 1.03 -1.34 19.78
CA PRO A 65 1.02 -2.78 19.52
C PRO A 65 -0.22 -3.48 20.10
N ASP A 66 -0.60 -3.16 21.33
CA ASP A 66 -1.73 -3.83 22.01
C ASP A 66 -3.07 -3.58 21.30
N LEU A 67 -3.36 -2.34 20.90
CA LEU A 67 -4.57 -2.02 20.13
C LEU A 67 -4.57 -2.67 18.75
N SER A 68 -3.42 -2.70 18.08
CA SER A 68 -3.27 -3.37 16.79
C SER A 68 -3.51 -4.88 16.92
N HIS A 69 -2.94 -5.50 17.95
CA HIS A 69 -3.13 -6.91 18.24
C HIS A 69 -4.61 -7.22 18.50
N TYR A 70 -5.25 -6.45 19.38
CA TYR A 70 -6.67 -6.59 19.70
C TYR A 70 -7.58 -6.40 18.48
N LEU A 71 -7.34 -5.38 17.66
CA LEU A 71 -8.09 -5.15 16.41
C LEU A 71 -7.97 -6.34 15.45
N ILE A 72 -6.76 -6.91 15.31
CA ILE A 72 -6.53 -8.09 14.48
C ILE A 72 -7.31 -9.29 15.03
N THR A 73 -7.35 -9.48 16.35
CA THR A 73 -8.15 -10.54 16.99
C THR A 73 -9.64 -10.39 16.65
N LEU A 74 -10.22 -9.20 16.86
CA LEU A 74 -11.62 -8.92 16.51
C LEU A 74 -11.92 -9.16 15.02
N CYS A 75 -11.01 -8.74 14.13
CA CYS A 75 -11.18 -8.95 12.70
C CYS A 75 -11.21 -10.45 12.36
N ASN A 76 -10.34 -11.26 12.99
CA ASN A 76 -10.31 -12.70 12.75
C ASN A 76 -11.58 -13.41 13.26
N GLU A 77 -12.05 -13.06 14.46
CA GLU A 77 -13.30 -13.58 15.01
C GLU A 77 -14.50 -13.27 14.11
N LYS A 78 -14.52 -12.05 13.52
CA LYS A 78 -15.56 -11.60 12.59
C LYS A 78 -15.32 -12.03 11.14
N ASN A 79 -14.25 -12.79 10.86
CA ASN A 79 -13.82 -13.21 9.52
C ASN A 79 -13.57 -12.05 8.51
N ILE A 80 -13.16 -10.90 9.01
CA ILE A 80 -12.83 -9.71 8.21
C ILE A 80 -11.32 -9.73 7.90
N PRO A 81 -10.88 -9.65 6.63
CA PRO A 81 -9.47 -9.51 6.32
C PRO A 81 -8.93 -8.18 6.89
N VAL A 82 -7.70 -8.21 7.39
CA VAL A 82 -7.02 -7.03 7.94
C VAL A 82 -5.62 -6.88 7.33
N ILE A 83 -5.29 -5.66 6.92
CA ILE A 83 -3.95 -5.29 6.43
C ILE A 83 -3.28 -4.39 7.47
N ALA A 84 -2.13 -4.83 7.98
CA ALA A 84 -1.35 -4.13 8.99
C ALA A 84 0.11 -4.00 8.51
N SER A 85 0.34 -3.08 7.58
CA SER A 85 1.67 -2.90 6.94
C SER A 85 2.74 -2.52 7.95
N GLY A 86 3.92 -3.15 7.85
CA GLY A 86 5.06 -2.89 8.73
C GLY A 86 4.94 -3.52 10.13
N LYS A 87 3.89 -4.30 10.40
CA LYS A 87 3.67 -4.98 11.68
C LYS A 87 4.03 -6.46 11.63
N LYS A 88 3.98 -7.14 12.77
CA LYS A 88 4.21 -8.58 12.88
C LYS A 88 2.97 -9.25 13.45
N SER A 89 2.25 -10.00 12.63
CA SER A 89 1.14 -10.85 13.07
C SER A 89 0.89 -11.95 12.03
N ALA A 90 0.76 -13.19 12.49
CA ALA A 90 0.40 -14.32 11.62
C ALA A 90 -1.08 -14.29 11.20
N ALA A 91 -1.91 -13.53 11.92
CA ALA A 91 -3.35 -13.46 11.73
C ALA A 91 -3.78 -12.24 10.88
N ALA A 92 -2.83 -11.52 10.28
CA ALA A 92 -3.05 -10.36 9.43
C ALA A 92 -2.16 -10.40 8.18
N LEU A 93 -2.52 -9.61 7.17
CA LEU A 93 -1.64 -9.37 6.03
C LEU A 93 -0.67 -8.24 6.39
N THR A 94 0.59 -8.57 6.64
CA THR A 94 1.60 -7.65 7.15
C THR A 94 2.75 -7.44 6.17
N PRO A 95 2.51 -6.80 5.01
CA PRO A 95 3.60 -6.54 4.07
C PRO A 95 4.59 -5.54 4.70
N PHE A 96 5.88 -5.70 4.41
CA PHE A 96 6.94 -4.83 4.96
C PHE A 96 6.68 -3.34 4.69
N THR A 97 6.15 -3.04 3.51
CA THR A 97 5.53 -1.75 3.16
C THR A 97 4.20 -1.98 2.48
N CYS A 98 3.34 -0.97 2.42
CA CYS A 98 2.05 -1.12 1.75
C CYS A 98 2.16 -1.48 0.25
N CYS A 99 3.23 -1.07 -0.43
CA CYS A 99 3.54 -1.49 -1.79
C CYS A 99 4.23 -2.86 -1.88
N GLY A 100 4.50 -3.53 -0.76
CA GLY A 100 4.95 -4.92 -0.72
C GLY A 100 3.80 -5.93 -0.68
N LEU A 101 2.55 -5.47 -0.69
CA LEU A 101 1.37 -6.34 -0.63
C LEU A 101 1.22 -7.15 -1.92
N GLY A 102 1.32 -8.48 -1.80
CA GLY A 102 1.08 -9.43 -2.88
C GLY A 102 -0.37 -9.42 -3.36
N HIS A 103 -0.65 -10.20 -4.41
CA HIS A 103 -2.02 -10.43 -4.87
C HIS A 103 -2.72 -11.42 -3.95
N HIS A 104 -3.88 -11.03 -3.44
CA HIS A 104 -4.71 -11.86 -2.58
C HIS A 104 -6.17 -11.70 -2.97
N ARG A 105 -6.81 -12.77 -3.48
CA ARG A 105 -8.22 -12.75 -3.92
C ARG A 105 -9.18 -12.25 -2.82
N ARG A 106 -8.89 -12.58 -1.56
CA ARG A 106 -9.69 -12.17 -0.40
C ARG A 106 -9.68 -10.66 -0.12
N LEU A 107 -8.85 -9.88 -0.81
CA LEU A 107 -8.81 -8.42 -0.68
C LEU A 107 -9.71 -7.72 -1.71
N GLY A 108 -10.41 -8.46 -2.57
CA GLY A 108 -11.32 -7.91 -3.58
C GLY A 108 -10.72 -6.74 -4.37
N SER A 109 -11.55 -5.73 -4.63
CA SER A 109 -11.18 -4.52 -5.39
C SER A 109 -9.98 -3.77 -4.80
N TYR A 110 -9.74 -3.87 -3.48
CA TYR A 110 -8.56 -3.26 -2.87
C TYR A 110 -7.27 -3.96 -3.32
N GLY A 111 -7.26 -5.30 -3.30
CA GLY A 111 -6.10 -6.08 -3.71
C GLY A 111 -5.74 -5.93 -5.18
N GLU A 112 -6.75 -5.72 -6.03
CA GLU A 112 -6.58 -5.48 -7.47
C GLU A 112 -5.91 -4.13 -7.77
N GLN A 113 -6.22 -3.11 -6.97
CA GLN A 113 -5.78 -1.73 -7.21
C GLN A 113 -4.56 -1.31 -6.39
N PHE A 114 -4.34 -1.95 -5.24
CA PHE A 114 -3.30 -1.54 -4.29
C PHE A 114 -2.36 -2.67 -3.89
N GLY A 115 -1.05 -2.36 -3.87
CA GLY A 115 0.02 -3.23 -3.38
C GLY A 115 1.30 -3.14 -4.21
N LEU A 116 1.96 -4.28 -4.46
CA LEU A 116 3.04 -4.39 -5.47
C LEU A 116 2.60 -3.69 -6.77
N PRO A 117 3.34 -2.66 -7.22
CA PRO A 117 2.91 -1.82 -8.31
C PRO A 117 2.98 -2.57 -9.64
N GLU A 118 2.06 -2.21 -10.52
CA GLU A 118 2.00 -2.72 -11.89
C GLU A 118 1.72 -1.56 -12.83
N TYR A 119 2.48 -1.52 -13.93
CA TYR A 119 2.38 -0.46 -14.91
C TYR A 119 2.09 -1.01 -16.30
N ARG A 120 1.37 -0.21 -17.07
CA ARG A 120 1.32 -0.31 -18.52
C ARG A 120 2.13 0.83 -19.11
N ILE A 121 3.07 0.52 -19.99
CA ILE A 121 4.01 1.50 -20.54
C ILE A 121 3.92 1.53 -22.06
N LYS A 122 3.96 2.73 -22.63
CA LYS A 122 4.15 2.94 -24.07
C LYS A 122 5.52 3.55 -24.29
N LEU A 123 6.31 2.92 -25.14
CA LEU A 123 7.62 3.41 -25.53
C LEU A 123 7.54 4.06 -26.91
N LYS A 124 8.28 5.15 -27.09
CA LYS A 124 8.61 5.68 -28.41
C LYS A 124 10.13 5.72 -28.48
N GLU A 125 10.69 4.82 -29.29
CA GLU A 125 12.13 4.54 -29.28
C GLU A 125 12.58 4.17 -27.86
N ASP A 126 13.54 4.91 -27.30
CA ASP A 126 14.06 4.66 -25.95
C ASP A 126 13.50 5.61 -24.87
N ARG A 127 12.33 6.21 -25.14
CA ARG A 127 11.66 7.15 -24.23
C ARG A 127 10.29 6.65 -23.79
N ILE A 128 9.92 7.04 -22.56
CA ILE A 128 8.61 6.76 -21.99
C ILE A 128 7.58 7.70 -22.61
N ALA A 129 6.80 7.22 -23.58
CA ALA A 129 5.74 8.01 -24.19
C ALA A 129 4.52 8.13 -23.26
N ALA A 130 4.19 7.07 -22.53
CA ALA A 130 3.17 7.06 -21.49
C ALA A 130 3.44 5.99 -20.45
N LEU A 131 3.02 6.23 -19.20
CA LEU A 131 3.07 5.29 -18.11
C LEU A 131 1.74 5.34 -17.36
N GLU A 132 1.03 4.23 -17.32
CA GLU A 132 -0.28 4.08 -16.67
C GLU A 132 -0.14 3.15 -15.47
N VAL A 133 -0.82 3.49 -14.37
CA VAL A 133 -0.85 2.69 -13.14
C VAL A 133 -2.01 1.72 -13.21
N LEU A 134 -1.70 0.42 -13.27
CA LEU A 134 -2.70 -0.65 -13.17
C LEU A 134 -2.95 -1.02 -11.69
N ARG A 135 -1.88 -1.00 -10.89
CA ARG A 135 -1.87 -1.26 -9.45
C ARG A 135 -0.81 -0.39 -8.80
N GLY A 136 -1.11 0.24 -7.66
CA GLY A 136 -0.22 1.22 -7.05
C GLY A 136 -0.10 1.13 -5.53
N ALA A 137 0.78 1.95 -4.96
CA ALA A 137 0.95 2.06 -3.52
C ALA A 137 -0.25 2.82 -2.91
N PRO A 138 -0.95 2.27 -1.90
CA PRO A 138 -2.14 2.92 -1.32
C PRO A 138 -1.82 4.23 -0.58
N CYS A 139 -0.55 4.64 -0.45
CA CYS A 139 -0.16 5.98 0.02
C CYS A 139 -0.17 7.06 -1.07
N GLY A 140 -0.52 6.75 -2.32
CA GLY A 140 -0.60 7.71 -3.42
C GLY A 140 0.73 7.95 -4.14
N ALA A 141 1.87 7.57 -3.55
CA ALA A 141 3.21 7.84 -4.10
C ALA A 141 3.36 7.39 -5.57
N THR A 142 2.76 6.26 -5.95
CA THR A 142 2.80 5.78 -7.34
C THR A 142 2.17 6.77 -8.31
N TRP A 143 0.95 7.24 -8.02
CA TRP A 143 0.23 8.19 -8.87
C TRP A 143 0.85 9.59 -8.85
N GLU A 144 1.44 10.02 -7.74
CA GLU A 144 2.14 11.31 -7.64
C GLU A 144 3.42 11.36 -8.51
N VAL A 145 4.10 10.23 -8.68
CA VAL A 145 5.40 10.17 -9.38
C VAL A 145 5.24 9.92 -10.87
N VAL A 146 4.27 9.09 -11.28
CA VAL A 146 4.10 8.66 -12.68
C VAL A 146 4.05 9.82 -13.69
N PRO A 147 3.38 10.95 -13.44
CA PRO A 147 3.38 12.09 -14.35
C PRO A 147 4.78 12.67 -14.63
N ARG A 148 5.72 12.53 -13.68
CA ARG A 148 7.11 13.03 -13.80
C ARG A 148 7.98 12.15 -14.69
N VAL A 149 7.55 10.92 -14.95
CA VAL A 149 8.30 9.90 -15.71
C VAL A 149 7.96 9.96 -17.19
N ALA A 150 6.81 10.52 -17.57
CA ALA A 150 6.46 10.72 -18.96
C ALA A 150 7.50 11.62 -19.65
N GLY A 151 7.95 11.20 -20.82
CA GLY A 151 8.90 11.92 -21.64
C GLY A 151 10.37 11.66 -21.30
N THR A 152 10.73 10.97 -20.23
CA THR A 152 12.14 10.64 -19.90
C THR A 152 12.68 9.48 -20.73
N SER A 153 14.00 9.28 -20.74
CA SER A 153 14.58 8.03 -21.28
C SER A 153 14.29 6.85 -20.36
N VAL A 154 14.37 5.63 -20.88
CA VAL A 154 14.24 4.41 -20.06
C VAL A 154 15.26 4.40 -18.91
N GLU A 155 16.51 4.76 -19.17
CA GLU A 155 17.57 4.82 -18.16
C GLU A 155 17.25 5.84 -17.05
N GLU A 156 16.81 7.03 -17.44
CA GLU A 156 16.43 8.08 -16.49
C GLU A 156 15.22 7.66 -15.64
N ALA A 157 14.19 7.08 -16.26
CA ALA A 157 13.00 6.58 -15.58
C ALA A 157 13.34 5.55 -14.48
N LEU A 158 14.30 4.66 -14.75
CA LEU A 158 14.76 3.62 -13.82
C LEU A 158 15.49 4.15 -12.59
N THR A 159 15.84 5.43 -12.58
CA THR A 159 16.44 6.13 -11.42
C THR A 159 15.45 7.12 -10.81
N LEU A 160 14.77 7.90 -11.64
CA LEU A 160 13.80 8.92 -11.23
C LEU A 160 12.65 8.30 -10.43
N LEU A 161 11.93 7.34 -11.03
CA LEU A 161 10.73 6.76 -10.43
C LEU A 161 11.00 6.18 -9.03
N PRO A 162 11.97 5.27 -8.82
CA PRO A 162 12.21 4.71 -7.50
C PRO A 162 12.71 5.73 -6.47
N ARG A 163 13.53 6.71 -6.89
CA ARG A 163 14.02 7.78 -6.01
C ARG A 163 12.88 8.67 -5.51
N GLU A 164 12.01 9.13 -6.39
CA GLU A 164 10.89 9.98 -6.00
C GLU A 164 9.89 9.21 -5.11
N VAL A 165 9.68 7.92 -5.39
CA VAL A 165 8.88 7.05 -4.51
C VAL A 165 9.49 6.93 -3.12
N GLN A 166 10.83 6.81 -2.99
CA GLN A 166 11.49 6.81 -1.69
C GLN A 166 11.19 8.09 -0.91
N TYR A 167 11.24 9.25 -1.56
CA TYR A 167 11.00 10.55 -0.91
C TYR A 167 9.54 10.76 -0.51
N LEU A 168 8.60 10.20 -1.25
CA LEU A 168 7.16 10.36 -0.98
C LEU A 168 6.56 9.26 -0.09
N CYS A 169 7.32 8.19 0.16
CA CYS A 169 6.90 7.08 1.00
C CYS A 169 6.68 7.57 2.45
N VAL A 170 5.57 7.14 3.04
CA VAL A 170 5.17 7.47 4.42
C VAL A 170 5.50 6.35 5.42
N ALA A 171 6.23 5.33 5.00
CA ALA A 171 6.73 4.34 5.93
C ALA A 171 7.83 4.95 6.79
N ASP A 172 7.98 4.48 8.02
CA ASP A 172 9.04 4.94 8.92
C ASP A 172 10.43 4.64 8.31
N PRO A 173 11.25 5.66 8.00
CA PRO A 173 12.55 5.45 7.40
C PRO A 173 13.56 4.81 8.36
N SER A 174 13.30 4.83 9.67
CA SER A 174 14.18 4.26 10.70
C SER A 174 14.05 2.74 10.85
N GLY A 175 13.01 2.13 10.28
CA GLY A 175 12.70 0.69 10.37
C GLY A 175 13.65 -0.22 9.58
N PHE A 176 14.96 -0.09 9.78
CA PHE A 176 15.97 -0.86 9.07
C PHE A 176 15.83 -2.36 9.30
N ASP A 177 15.73 -3.13 8.21
CA ASP A 177 15.73 -4.59 8.26
C ASP A 177 17.15 -5.13 8.01
N PRO A 178 17.77 -5.81 8.99
CA PRO A 178 19.15 -6.32 8.88
C PRO A 178 19.29 -7.51 7.92
N VAL A 179 18.21 -8.22 7.58
CA VAL A 179 18.25 -9.36 6.65
C VAL A 179 18.40 -8.88 5.21
N ILE A 180 17.62 -7.86 4.83
CA ILE A 180 17.67 -7.28 3.48
C ILE A 180 18.62 -6.08 3.37
N GLY A 181 19.09 -5.53 4.49
CA GLY A 181 19.98 -4.38 4.54
C GLY A 181 19.33 -3.09 4.04
N LYS A 182 18.01 -2.95 4.18
CA LYS A 182 17.22 -1.83 3.64
C LYS A 182 16.19 -1.35 4.66
N SER A 183 15.94 -0.04 4.65
CA SER A 183 14.78 0.52 5.34
C SER A 183 13.52 0.42 4.47
N PRO A 184 12.32 0.64 5.04
CA PRO A 184 11.05 0.50 4.33
C PRO A 184 10.96 1.43 3.11
N VAL A 185 11.49 2.66 3.22
CA VAL A 185 11.52 3.60 2.09
C VAL A 185 12.39 3.07 0.94
N HIS A 186 13.58 2.54 1.23
CA HIS A 186 14.43 1.92 0.21
C HIS A 186 13.74 0.74 -0.48
N TYR A 187 13.08 -0.12 0.30
CA TYR A 187 12.31 -1.23 -0.23
C TYR A 187 11.20 -0.74 -1.18
N ALA A 188 10.47 0.33 -0.82
CA ALA A 188 9.44 0.91 -1.68
C ALA A 188 10.01 1.34 -3.05
N GLY A 189 11.18 2.01 -3.06
CA GLY A 189 11.89 2.37 -4.29
C GLY A 189 12.27 1.13 -5.11
N HIS A 190 12.90 0.13 -4.50
CA HIS A 190 13.32 -1.09 -5.19
C HIS A 190 12.16 -1.85 -5.83
N VAL A 191 11.05 -1.99 -5.13
CA VAL A 191 9.82 -2.62 -5.65
C VAL A 191 9.28 -1.86 -6.86
N HIS A 192 9.25 -0.53 -6.80
CA HIS A 192 8.79 0.28 -7.91
C HIS A 192 9.73 0.23 -9.12
N ARG A 193 11.05 0.17 -8.89
CA ARG A 193 12.05 -0.06 -9.95
C ARG A 193 11.84 -1.40 -10.64
N ALA A 194 11.64 -2.46 -9.87
CA ALA A 194 11.41 -3.81 -10.39
C ALA A 194 10.13 -3.88 -11.24
N ALA A 195 9.04 -3.24 -10.78
CA ALA A 195 7.80 -3.14 -11.53
C ALA A 195 7.96 -2.36 -12.84
N LEU A 196 8.72 -1.26 -12.84
CA LEU A 196 9.01 -0.49 -14.06
C LEU A 196 9.83 -1.31 -15.06
N LEU A 197 10.89 -2.00 -14.61
CA LEU A 197 11.67 -2.91 -15.45
C LEU A 197 10.78 -3.96 -16.11
N LYS A 198 9.94 -4.63 -15.32
CA LYS A 198 8.99 -5.63 -15.81
C LYS A 198 8.05 -5.06 -16.89
N ALA A 199 7.58 -3.83 -16.72
CA ALA A 199 6.73 -3.18 -17.71
C ALA A 199 7.49 -2.85 -19.01
N ILE A 200 8.75 -2.37 -18.89
CA ILE A 200 9.62 -2.10 -20.05
C ILE A 200 9.92 -3.38 -20.81
N ASP A 201 10.27 -4.47 -20.12
CA ASP A 201 10.58 -5.76 -20.73
C ASP A 201 9.37 -6.30 -21.48
N ARG A 202 8.17 -6.19 -20.90
CA ARG A 202 6.91 -6.55 -21.59
C ARG A 202 6.65 -5.71 -22.84
N ALA A 203 6.91 -4.40 -22.78
CA ALA A 203 6.70 -3.51 -23.93
C ALA A 203 7.72 -3.76 -25.07
N ARG A 204 8.97 -4.08 -24.74
CA ARG A 204 10.03 -4.39 -25.73
C ARG A 204 9.93 -5.82 -26.28
N GLY A 205 9.43 -6.76 -25.47
CA GLY A 205 9.37 -8.19 -25.79
C GLY A 205 8.13 -8.65 -26.57
N GLY A 206 7.14 -7.79 -26.82
CA GLY A 206 6.02 -8.12 -27.72
C GLY A 206 5.25 -9.42 -27.42
N ALA A 207 4.89 -9.70 -26.16
CA ALA A 207 4.12 -10.90 -25.82
C ALA A 207 2.67 -10.56 -25.40
N ASP A 208 1.76 -10.81 -26.35
CA ASP A 208 0.39 -11.33 -26.23
C ASP A 208 -0.25 -11.28 -24.81
N ILE A 209 -1.07 -10.25 -24.57
CA ILE A 209 -2.15 -10.33 -23.60
C ILE A 209 -3.41 -10.06 -24.39
N ARG A 210 -4.05 -11.15 -24.84
CA ARG A 210 -5.47 -11.16 -25.15
C ARG A 210 -6.21 -10.51 -23.98
N ASP A 211 -7.03 -9.52 -24.29
CA ASP A 211 -8.07 -9.05 -23.37
C ASP A 211 -8.84 -10.30 -22.88
N PRO A 212 -9.12 -10.42 -21.57
CA PRO A 212 -10.12 -11.36 -21.13
C PRO A 212 -11.49 -10.82 -21.59
N ASP A 213 -12.04 -11.43 -22.64
CA ASP A 213 -13.48 -11.46 -22.90
C ASP A 213 -14.23 -12.04 -21.69
#